data_AF-A0A453A7I6-F1
#
_entry.id   AF-A0A453A7I6-F1
#
_cell.length_a   1.000
_cell.length_b   1.000
_cell.length_c   1.000
_cell.angle_alpha   90.00
_cell.angle_beta   90.00
_cell.angle_gamma   90.00
#
_symmetry.space_group_name_H-M   'P 1'
#
loop_
_entity.id
_entity.type
_entity.pdbx_description
1 polymer ?
#
loop_
_entity_poly.entity_id
_entity_poly.type
_entity_poly.pdbx_seq_one_letter_code
_entity_poly.pdbx_strand_id
1 'polypeptide(L)' 'RHWEVCGDDVTKAVLEIVEGKESAKSINETVLVLIPKVKNPTLLSQFRPISLCNVLYKIASKVISNRLKIILPEIISK' A
#
# COMPACT_ATOMS: atom_id res chain seq x y z
N ARG A 1 -1.88 10.17 -18.10
CA ARG A 1 -2.12 10.20 -19.57
C ARG A 1 -3.04 9.08 -20.05
N HIS A 2 -3.11 7.90 -19.42
CA HIS A 2 -4.03 6.82 -19.83
C HIS A 2 -5.20 6.55 -18.86
N TRP A 3 -5.52 7.52 -17.98
CA TRP A 3 -6.56 7.34 -16.96
C TRP A 3 -7.94 7.14 -17.57
N GLU A 4 -8.24 7.80 -18.69
CA GLU A 4 -9.50 7.60 -19.43
C GLU A 4 -9.69 6.16 -19.93
N VAL A 5 -8.61 5.36 -19.99
CA VAL A 5 -8.66 3.98 -20.45
C VAL A 5 -8.72 3.00 -19.28
N CYS A 6 -7.94 3.22 -18.22
CA CYS A 6 -7.83 2.27 -17.11
C CYS A 6 -8.52 2.70 -15.82
N GLY A 7 -9.05 3.93 -15.75
CA GLY A 7 -9.58 4.51 -14.52
C GLY A 7 -10.78 3.75 -13.97
N ASP A 8 -11.69 3.34 -14.85
CA ASP A 8 -12.88 2.57 -14.46
C ASP A 8 -12.51 1.19 -13.91
N ASP A 9 -11.62 0.47 -14.59
CA ASP A 9 -11.15 -0.84 -14.15
C ASP A 9 -10.38 -0.77 -12.82
N VAL A 10 -9.50 0.23 -12.67
CA VAL A 10 -8.76 0.48 -11.43
C VAL A 10 -9.74 0.78 -10.28
N THR A 11 -10.72 1.65 -10.52
CA THR A 11 -11.71 2.04 -9.51
C THR A 11 -12.55 0.85 -9.10
N LYS A 12 -13.07 0.08 -10.08
CA LYS A 12 -13.87 -1.11 -9.85
C LYS A 12 -13.10 -2.14 -9.03
N ALA A 13 -11.88 -2.49 -9.43
CA ALA A 13 -11.06 -3.47 -8.72
C ALA A 13 -10.78 -3.05 -7.27
N VAL A 14 -10.48 -1.76 -7.04
CA VAL A 14 -10.26 -1.24 -5.68
C VAL A 14 -11.54 -1.30 -4.84
N LEU A 15 -12.70 -0.94 -5.41
CA LEU A 15 -13.97 -0.99 -4.69
C LEU A 15 -14.35 -2.42 -4.32
N GLU A 16 -14.22 -3.38 -5.25
CA GLU A 16 -14.52 -4.79 -4.98
C GLU A 16 -13.65 -5.36 -3.84
N ILE A 17 -12.36 -4.98 -3.78
CA ILE A 17 -11.47 -5.35 -2.67
C ILE A 17 -11.92 -4.71 -1.35
N VAL A 18 -12.23 -3.41 -1.36
CA VAL A 18 -12.61 -2.67 -0.14
C VAL A 18 -13.98 -3.09 0.39
N GLU A 19 -14.88 -3.53 -0.48
CA GLU A 19 -16.19 -4.09 -0.14
C GLU A 19 -16.11 -5.57 0.27
N GLY A 20 -14.94 -6.21 0.14
CA GLY A 20 -14.73 -7.62 0.48
C GLY A 20 -15.29 -8.61 -0.52
N LYS A 21 -15.66 -8.15 -1.73
CA LYS A 21 -16.13 -9.00 -2.83
C LYS A 21 -14.98 -9.76 -3.49
N GLU A 22 -13.80 -9.13 -3.53
CA GLU A 22 -12.59 -9.69 -4.13
C GLU A 22 -11.42 -9.70 -3.14
N SER A 23 -10.49 -10.64 -3.31
CA SER A 23 -9.30 -10.73 -2.47
C SER A 23 -8.13 -9.94 -3.04
N ALA A 24 -7.42 -9.20 -2.18
CA ALA A 24 -6.17 -8.53 -2.56
C ALA A 24 -4.96 -9.48 -2.66
N LYS A 25 -5.14 -10.79 -2.44
CA LYS A 25 -4.03 -11.76 -2.32
C LYS A 25 -3.12 -11.79 -3.55
N SER A 26 -3.70 -11.73 -4.74
CA SER A 26 -2.97 -11.77 -6.02
C SER A 26 -2.10 -10.53 -6.26
N ILE A 27 -2.35 -9.42 -5.57
CA ILE A 27 -1.65 -8.14 -5.76
C ILE A 27 -0.89 -7.68 -4.50
N ASN A 28 -0.90 -8.48 -3.43
CA ASN A 28 -0.17 -8.23 -2.18
C ASN A 28 1.29 -8.73 -2.22
N GLU A 29 1.76 -9.17 -3.39
CA GLU A 29 3.18 -9.45 -3.57
C GLU A 29 3.98 -8.15 -3.49
N THR A 30 5.09 -8.21 -2.77
CA THR A 30 5.92 -7.05 -2.47
C THR A 30 7.38 -7.35 -2.82
N VAL A 31 8.00 -6.43 -3.56
CA VAL A 31 9.44 -6.45 -3.80
C VAL A 31 10.13 -5.68 -2.68
N LEU A 32 11.03 -6.33 -1.96
CA LEU A 32 11.85 -5.69 -0.94
C LEU A 32 13.06 -5.01 -1.57
N VAL A 33 13.18 -3.71 -1.38
CA VAL A 33 14.34 -2.91 -1.82
C VAL A 33 15.10 -2.40 -0.60
N LEU A 34 16.42 -2.52 -0.63
CA LEU A 34 17.30 -2.03 0.43
C LEU A 34 17.93 -0.70 0.02
N ILE A 35 17.54 0.39 0.69
CA ILE A 35 18.10 1.72 0.44
C ILE A 35 19.22 2.00 1.45
N PRO A 36 20.47 2.28 1.01
CA PRO A 36 21.56 2.65 1.91
C PRO A 36 21.23 3.90 2.74
N LYS A 37 21.52 3.88 4.05
CA LYS A 37 21.46 5.06 4.93
C LYS A 37 22.79 5.80 5.04
N VAL A 38 23.89 5.16 4.65
CA VAL A 38 25.26 5.67 4.77
C VAL A 38 26.04 5.39 3.48
N LYS A 39 27.16 6.11 3.27
CA LYS A 39 28.09 5.83 2.19
C LYS A 39 28.84 4.52 2.49
N ASN A 40 28.87 3.60 1.52
CA ASN A 40 29.51 2.27 1.61
C ASN A 40 28.98 1.40 2.78
N PRO A 41 27.72 0.95 2.74
CA PRO A 41 27.16 0.10 3.78
C PRO A 41 27.81 -1.31 3.77
N THR A 42 28.17 -1.80 4.94
CA THR A 42 28.75 -3.14 5.18
C THR A 42 27.87 -4.01 6.09
N LEU A 43 26.93 -3.41 6.81
CA LEU A 43 25.99 -4.09 7.70
C LEU A 43 24.55 -3.94 7.21
N LEU A 44 23.73 -4.98 7.38
CA LEU A 44 22.29 -4.94 7.01
C LEU A 44 21.54 -3.82 7.76
N SER A 45 21.92 -3.54 9.01
CA SER A 45 21.35 -2.45 9.81
C SER A 45 21.60 -1.06 9.21
N GLN A 46 22.52 -0.92 8.26
CA GLN A 46 22.79 0.34 7.54
C GLN A 46 21.89 0.54 6.32
N PHE A 47 21.01 -0.41 6.01
CA PHE A 47 19.98 -0.26 5.00
C PHE A 47 18.62 0.07 5.63
N ARG A 48 17.80 0.79 4.89
CA ARG A 48 16.37 0.95 5.15
C ARG A 48 15.62 0.02 4.18
N PRO A 49 14.91 -1.00 4.67
CA PRO A 49 14.03 -1.79 3.81
C PRO A 49 12.83 -0.93 3.38
N ILE A 50 12.50 -0.98 2.09
CA ILE A 50 11.27 -0.43 1.52
C ILE A 50 10.54 -1.54 0.78
N SER A 51 9.27 -1.70 1.13
CA SER A 51 8.32 -2.56 0.44
C SER A 51 7.73 -1.86 -0.78
N LEU A 52 8.07 -2.33 -1.98
CA LEU A 52 7.42 -1.91 -3.21
C LEU A 52 6.24 -2.84 -3.50
N CYS A 53 5.04 -2.37 -3.19
CA CYS A 53 3.78 -3.09 -3.42
C CYS A 53 3.11 -2.64 -4.73
N ASN A 54 2.16 -3.44 -5.23
CA ASN A 54 1.29 -3.09 -6.35
C ASN A 54 0.51 -1.78 -6.08
N VAL A 55 0.32 -0.97 -7.14
CA VAL A 55 -0.40 0.32 -7.04
C VAL A 55 -1.87 0.10 -6.63
N LEU A 56 -2.55 -0.91 -7.17
CA LEU A 56 -3.93 -1.24 -6.79
C LEU A 56 -4.02 -1.56 -5.29
N TYR A 57 -3.07 -2.35 -4.78
CA TYR A 57 -2.98 -2.68 -3.36
C TYR A 57 -2.76 -1.43 -2.50
N LYS A 58 -1.87 -0.52 -2.94
CA LYS A 58 -1.63 0.76 -2.24
C LYS A 58 -2.87 1.63 -2.19
N ILE A 59 -3.64 1.71 -3.28
CA ILE A 59 -4.89 2.50 -3.31
C ILE A 59 -5.91 1.90 -2.33
N ALA A 60 -6.16 0.59 -2.40
CA ALA A 60 -7.09 -0.09 -1.49
C ALA A 60 -6.70 0.08 -0.02
N SER A 61 -5.42 -0.15 0.31
CA SER A 61 -4.88 0.06 1.65
C SER A 61 -5.04 1.51 2.12
N LYS A 62 -4.86 2.48 1.23
CA LYS A 62 -5.05 3.91 1.54
C LYS A 62 -6.51 4.25 1.83
N VAL A 63 -7.45 3.70 1.07
CA VAL A 63 -8.90 3.89 1.32
C VAL A 63 -9.26 3.37 2.71
N ILE A 64 -8.83 2.15 3.05
CA ILE A 64 -9.07 1.55 4.37
C ILE A 64 -8.43 2.40 5.47
N SER A 65 -7.17 2.81 5.29
CA SER A 65 -6.46 3.68 6.25
C SER A 65 -7.19 5.01 6.49
N ASN A 66 -7.76 5.61 5.43
CA ASN A 66 -8.52 6.85 5.55
C ASN A 66 -9.84 6.63 6.30
N ARG A 67 -10.51 5.49 6.13
CA ARG A 67 -11.71 5.12 6.92
C ARG A 67 -11.35 4.94 8.40
N LEU A 68 -10.27 4.20 8.69
CA LEU A 68 -9.78 3.98 10.05
C LEU A 68 -9.39 5.29 10.73
N LYS A 69 -8.76 6.21 10.00
CA LYS A 69 -8.30 7.51 10.53
C LYS A 69 -9.40 8.27 11.29
N ILE A 70 -10.66 8.14 10.88
CA ILE A 70 -11.80 8.83 11.50
C ILE A 70 -12.08 8.26 12.91
N ILE A 71 -11.86 6.97 13.12
CA ILE A 71 -12.19 6.25 14.36
C ILE A 71 -10.99 6.22 15.33
N LEU A 72 -9.76 6.30 14.81
CA LEU A 72 -8.52 6.22 15.63
C LEU A 72 -8.52 7.16 16.85
N PRO A 73 -9.00 8.42 16.81
CA PRO A 73 -9.01 9.31 17.97
C PRO A 73 -9.87 8.81 19.14
N GLU A 74 -10.86 7.96 18.87
CA GLU A 74 -11.77 7.44 19.90
C GLU A 74 -11.24 6.16 20.57
N ILE A 75 -10.39 5.41 19.86
CA ILE A 75 -9.94 4.08 20.29
C ILE A 75 -8.47 4.03 20.75
N ILE A 76 -7.71 5.10 20.52
CA ILE A 76 -6.31 5.20 20.98
C ILE A 76 -6.29 5.98 22.30
N SER A 77 -5.74 5.38 23.35
CA SER A 77 -5.46 6.09 24.61
C SER A 77 -4.51 7.25 24.38
N LYS A 78 -4.73 8.35 25.11
CA LYS A 78 -3.74 9.42 25.23
C LYS A 78 -2.41 8.90 25.77
#